data_AF-A0A924SD31-F1
#
_entry.id   AF-A0A924SD31-F1
#
_cell.length_a   1.000
_cell.length_b   1.000
_cell.length_c   1.000
_cell.angle_alpha   90.00
_cell.angle_beta   90.00
_cell.angle_gamma   90.00
#
_symmetry.space_group_name_H-M   'P 1'
#
loop_
_entity.id
_entity.type
_entity.pdbx_description
1 polymer ?
#
loop_
_entity_poly.entity_id
_entity_poly.type
_entity_poly.pdbx_seq_one_letter_code
_entity_poly.pdbx_strand_id
1 'polypeptide(L)' 'MTRCAVIGAGAWGTALADVLARNRHEVVLWALEEDVVATINTSRVNTRFLDGITLAPTLHATSSIAEALAGAS' A
#
# COMPACT_ATOMS: atom_id res chain seq x y z
N MET A 1 -13.83 -11.26 -2.46
CA MET A 1 -12.47 -10.69 -2.43
C MET A 1 -12.34 -9.84 -3.67
N THR A 2 -11.80 -8.63 -3.52
CA THR A 2 -11.73 -7.63 -4.58
C THR A 2 -10.31 -7.11 -4.64
N ARG A 3 -9.83 -6.77 -5.84
CA ARG A 3 -8.54 -6.11 -6.01
C ARG A 3 -8.75 -4.60 -5.92
N CYS A 4 -8.10 -3.95 -4.97
CA CYS A 4 -8.24 -2.54 -4.67
C CYS A 4 -6.93 -1.80 -4.95
N ALA A 5 -7.02 -0.69 -5.67
CA ALA A 5 -5.92 0.26 -5.81
C ALA A 5 -6.15 1.43 -4.85
N VAL A 6 -5.15 1.73 -4.03
CA VAL A 6 -5.14 2.96 -3.22
C VAL A 6 -4.12 3.91 -3.83
N ILE A 7 -4.58 5.07 -4.28
CA ILE A 7 -3.73 6.05 -4.95
C ILE A 7 -3.31 7.13 -3.95
N GLY A 8 -2.05 7.07 -3.52
CA GLY A 8 -1.44 8.00 -2.57
C GLY A 8 -1.04 7.32 -1.27
N ALA A 9 0.26 7.29 -0.99
CA ALA A 9 0.85 6.61 0.16
C ALA A 9 1.18 7.53 1.36
N GLY A 10 0.39 8.59 1.56
CA GLY A 10 0.42 9.37 2.80
C GLY A 10 -0.08 8.54 4.00
N ALA A 11 -0.09 9.15 5.19
CA ALA A 11 -0.50 8.47 6.43
C ALA A 11 -1.88 7.80 6.31
N TRP A 12 -2.88 8.55 5.82
CA TRP A 12 -4.24 8.04 5.69
C TRP A 12 -4.41 7.02 4.56
N GLY A 13 -3.76 7.23 3.40
CA GLY A 13 -3.80 6.26 2.30
C GLY A 13 -3.17 4.93 2.69
N THR A 14 -2.05 4.97 3.42
CA THR A 14 -1.39 3.79 3.97
C THR A 14 -2.29 3.07 4.99
N ALA A 15 -2.91 3.80 5.92
CA ALA A 15 -3.82 3.23 6.91
C ALA A 15 -5.06 2.60 6.25
N LEU A 16 -5.65 3.25 5.25
CA LEU A 16 -6.78 2.71 4.49
C LEU A 16 -6.38 1.43 3.75
N ALA A 17 -5.23 1.43 3.08
CA ALA A 17 -4.72 0.27 2.37
C ALA A 17 -4.47 -0.91 3.32
N ASP A 18 -3.95 -0.65 4.51
CA ASP A 18 -3.77 -1.66 5.56
C ASP A 18 -5.10 -2.26 6.03
N VAL A 19 -6.11 -1.42 6.29
CA VAL A 19 -7.46 -1.88 6.68
C VAL A 19 -8.07 -2.76 5.59
N LEU A 20 -7.97 -2.37 4.32
CA LEU A 20 -8.47 -3.18 3.19
C LEU A 20 -7.74 -4.53 3.10
N ALA A 21 -6.41 -4.52 3.23
CA ALA A 21 -5.60 -5.74 3.17
C ALA A 21 -5.93 -6.70 4.33
N ARG A 22 -6.11 -6.18 5.55
CA ARG A 22 -6.54 -6.98 6.72
C ARG A 22 -7.95 -7.54 6.55
N ASN A 23 -8.81 -6.88 5.79
CA ASN A 23 -10.14 -7.37 5.40
C ASN A 23 -10.10 -8.37 4.22
N ARG A 24 -8.93 -8.91 3.89
CA ARG A 24 -8.72 -9.95 2.86
C ARG A 24 -9.03 -9.49 1.43
N HIS A 25 -8.85 -8.20 1.15
CA HIS A 25 -8.76 -7.69 -0.21
C HIS A 25 -7.31 -7.80 -0.72
N GLU A 26 -7.14 -7.93 -2.04
CA GLU A 26 -5.83 -7.77 -2.68
C GLU A 26 -5.60 -6.27 -2.85
N VAL A 27 -4.59 -5.70 -2.21
CA VAL A 27 -4.41 -4.25 -2.17
C VAL A 27 -3.06 -3.87 -2.74
N VAL A 28 -3.08 -2.98 -3.73
CA VAL A 28 -1.89 -2.31 -4.26
C VAL A 28 -1.96 -0.83 -3.93
N LEU A 29 -0.97 -0.35 -3.18
CA LEU A 29 -0.80 1.05 -2.79
C LEU A 29 0.18 1.73 -3.74
N TRP A 30 -0.27 2.76 -4.45
CA TRP A 30 0.61 3.58 -5.25
C TRP A 30 1.26 4.68 -4.41
N ALA A 31 2.58 4.80 -4.50
CA ALA A 31 3.38 5.84 -3.89
C ALA A 31 4.25 6.54 -4.94
N LEU A 32 4.43 7.85 -4.82
CA LEU A 32 5.38 8.59 -5.67
C LEU A 32 6.82 8.40 -5.18
N GLU A 33 6.98 8.29 -3.86
CA GLU A 33 8.26 8.15 -3.18
C GLU A 33 8.76 6.71 -3.20
N GLU A 34 9.89 6.46 -3.88
CA GLU A 34 10.51 5.13 -3.99
C GLU A 34 10.93 4.54 -2.62
N ASP A 35 11.31 5.39 -1.65
CA ASP A 35 11.62 4.95 -0.28
C ASP A 35 10.38 4.40 0.44
N VAL A 36 9.20 4.95 0.17
CA VAL A 36 7.94 4.43 0.71
C VAL A 36 7.62 3.07 0.10
N VAL A 37 7.77 2.92 -1.22
CA VAL A 37 7.59 1.62 -1.89
C VAL A 37 8.51 0.55 -1.30
N ALA A 38 9.81 0.88 -1.19
CA ALA A 38 10.81 -0.05 -0.69
C ALA A 38 10.54 -0.47 0.76
N THR A 39 10.26 0.48 1.65
CA THR A 39 10.03 0.19 3.08
C THR A 39 8.75 -0.59 3.30
N ILE A 40 7.65 -0.24 2.63
CA ILE A 40 6.40 -1.01 2.72
C ILE A 40 6.61 -2.46 2.25
N ASN A 41 7.34 -2.68 1.15
CA ASN A 41 7.52 -4.03 0.61
C ASN A 41 8.54 -4.87 1.39
N THR A 42 9.55 -4.27 2.00
CA THR A 42 10.65 -4.98 2.68
C THR A 42 10.46 -5.09 4.20
N SER A 43 10.12 -3.99 4.86
CA SER A 43 9.99 -3.92 6.32
C SER A 43 8.54 -3.91 6.80
N ARG A 44 7.58 -3.83 5.87
CA ARG A 44 6.14 -3.75 6.19
C ARG A 44 5.79 -2.53 7.03
N VAL A 45 6.49 -1.42 6.83
CA VAL A 45 6.25 -0.15 7.50
C VAL A 45 6.42 0.98 6.49
N ASN A 46 5.52 1.97 6.50
CA ASN A 46 5.75 3.23 5.80
C ASN A 46 6.49 4.19 6.74
N THR A 47 7.81 4.07 6.80
CA THR A 47 8.64 4.81 7.77
C THR A 47 8.57 6.32 7.59
N ARG A 48 8.15 6.80 6.41
CA ARG A 48 8.05 8.22 6.10
C ARG A 48 6.77 8.86 6.60
N PHE A 49 5.63 8.19 6.39
CA PHE A 49 4.31 8.78 6.61
C PHE A 49 3.47 8.09 7.68
N LEU A 50 3.79 6.85 8.06
CA LEU A 50 3.08 6.09 9.09
C LEU A 50 4.05 5.16 9.83
N ASP A 51 5.04 5.78 10.46
CA ASP A 51 6.12 5.04 11.14
C ASP A 51 5.62 4.27 12.37
N GLY A 52 6.32 3.18 12.70
CA GLY A 52 6.03 2.35 13.87
C GLY A 52 4.81 1.42 13.75
N ILE A 53 4.07 1.47 12.64
CA ILE A 53 2.91 0.60 12.39
C ILE A 53 3.29 -0.53 11.41
N THR A 54 3.24 -1.77 11.88
CA THR A 54 3.39 -2.95 11.01
C THR A 54 2.14 -3.14 10.15
N LEU A 55 2.32 -3.00 8.84
CA LEU A 55 1.29 -3.16 7.81
C LEU A 55 1.03 -4.65 7.53
N ALA A 56 -0.14 -4.92 6.94
CA ALA A 56 -0.55 -6.25 6.54
C ALA A 56 0.48 -6.88 5.57
N PRO A 57 0.83 -8.17 5.74
CA PRO A 57 1.82 -8.84 4.89
C PRO A 57 1.36 -9.01 3.43
N THR A 58 0.06 -8.85 3.17
CA THR A 58 -0.54 -8.91 1.83
C THR A 58 -0.64 -7.54 1.16
N LEU A 59 -0.33 -6.44 1.87
CA LEU A 59 -0.28 -5.12 1.26
C LEU A 59 0.99 -4.98 0.44
N HIS A 60 0.84 -4.61 -0.84
CA HIS A 60 1.95 -4.34 -1.75
C HIS A 60 1.95 -2.87 -2.16
N ALA A 61 3.14 -2.27 -2.26
CA ALA A 61 3.31 -0.91 -2.78
C ALA A 61 4.02 -0.92 -4.15
N THR A 62 3.70 0.05 -5.00
CA THR A 62 4.36 0.26 -6.30
C THR A 62 4.49 1.75 -6.62
N SER A 63 5.52 2.13 -7.38
CA SER A 63 5.65 3.47 -7.99
C SER A 63 4.99 3.56 -9.37
N SER A 64 4.57 2.43 -9.95
CA SER A 64 3.86 2.39 -11.22
C SER A 64 2.36 2.55 -11.03
N ILE A 65 1.80 3.69 -11.45
CA ILE A 65 0.36 3.90 -11.38
C ILE A 65 -0.43 2.92 -12.27
N ALA A 66 0.16 2.50 -13.39
CA ALA A 66 -0.43 1.51 -14.28
C ALA A 66 -0.54 0.14 -13.60
N GLU A 67 0.48 -0.29 -12.86
CA GLU A 67 0.48 -1.54 -12.09
C GLU A 67 -0.55 -1.51 -10.96
N ALA A 68 -0.65 -0.40 -10.24
CA ALA A 68 -1.63 -0.23 -9.17
C ALA A 68 -3.07 -0.43 -9.71
N LEU A 69 -3.39 0.20 -10.83
CA LEU A 69 -4.71 0.15 -11.44
C LEU A 69 -5.03 -1.18 -12.17
N ALA A 70 -4.03 -2.00 -12.50
CA ALA A 70 -4.20 -3.18 -13.33
C ALA A 70 -5.12 -4.25 -12.72
N GLY A 71 -6.41 -4.26 -13.08
CA GLY A 71 -7.39 -5.21 -12.56
C GLY A 71 -8.02 -4.81 -11.23
N ALA A 72 -7.85 -3.55 -10.79
CA ALA A 72 -8.64 -3.00 -9.69
C ALA A 72 -10.11 -2.83 -10.09
N SER A 73 -11.05 -3.08 -9.17
CA SER A 73 -12.50 -3.10 -9.44
C SER A 73 -13.33 -2.52 -8.30
#